data_AF-A0A2S2PU49-F1
#
_entry.id   AF-A0A2S2PU49-F1
#
_cell.length_a   1.000
_cell.length_b   1.000
_cell.length_c   1.000
_cell.angle_alpha   90.00
_cell.angle_beta   90.00
_cell.angle_gamma   90.00
#
_symmetry.space_group_name_H-M   'P 1'
#
loop_
_entity.id
_entity.type
_entity.pdbx_description
1 polymer ?
#
loop_
_entity_poly.entity_id
_entity_poly.type
_entity_poly.pdbx_seq_one_letter_code
_entity_poly.pdbx_strand_id
1 'polypeptide(L)'
;VQARILEKNHLALYSPCSAHSLNLVGVNAVKINSRVKTFFGCVQTLYVTFSSSPAKWSILNEEVNISLESQSETRWSSRVSAIHPIVHHLPGILKSLDRILNE
;
A
#
# COMPACT_ATOMS: atom_id res chain seq x y z
N VAL A 1 14.41 -16.41 -12.95
CA VAL A 1 15.23 -17.06 -11.89
C VAL A 1 15.51 -18.51 -12.23
N GLN A 2 14.48 -19.35 -12.39
CA GLN A 2 14.61 -20.77 -12.76
C GLN A 2 15.57 -21.02 -13.94
N ALA A 3 15.38 -20.34 -15.07
CA ALA A 3 16.22 -20.53 -16.26
C ALA A 3 17.73 -20.33 -15.98
N ARG A 4 18.09 -19.31 -15.19
CA ARG A 4 19.48 -19.03 -14.80
C ARG A 4 20.07 -20.08 -13.85
N ILE A 5 19.24 -20.74 -13.05
CA ILE A 5 19.68 -21.81 -12.15
C ILE A 5 19.98 -23.07 -12.96
N LEU A 6 19.09 -23.43 -13.90
CA LEU A 6 19.25 -24.59 -14.76
C LEU A 6 20.42 -24.44 -15.75
N GLU A 7 20.69 -23.21 -16.22
CA GLU A 7 21.87 -22.90 -17.04
C GLU A 7 23.18 -23.21 -16.30
N LYS A 8 23.24 -22.93 -14.99
CA LYS A 8 24.42 -23.22 -14.17
C LYS A 8 24.53 -24.68 -13.74
N ASN A 9 23.40 -25.32 -13.46
CA ASN A 9 23.34 -26.73 -13.10
C ASN A 9 21.97 -27.31 -13.50
N HIS A 10 21.97 -28.15 -14.53
CA HIS A 10 20.76 -28.77 -15.07
C HIS A 10 20.10 -29.77 -14.11
N LEU A 11 20.82 -30.24 -13.09
CA LEU A 11 20.29 -31.14 -12.05
C LEU A 11 19.68 -30.40 -10.86
N ALA A 12 19.80 -29.07 -10.82
CA ALA A 12 19.26 -28.28 -9.72
C ALA A 12 17.73 -28.26 -9.74
N LEU A 13 17.12 -28.53 -8.59
CA LEU A 13 15.67 -28.39 -8.39
C LEU A 13 15.33 -26.94 -8.07
N TYR A 14 14.30 -26.40 -8.72
CA TYR A 14 13.78 -25.06 -8.46
C TYR A 14 12.35 -25.14 -7.96
N SER A 15 12.09 -24.55 -6.80
CA SER A 15 10.75 -24.28 -6.30
C SER A 15 10.53 -22.77 -6.26
N PRO A 16 9.47 -22.23 -6.88
CA PRO A 16 9.13 -20.82 -6.71
C PRO A 16 8.76 -20.54 -5.25
N CYS A 17 9.00 -19.30 -4.80
CA CYS A 17 8.59 -18.87 -3.47
C CYS A 17 7.07 -18.68 -3.44
N SER A 18 6.36 -19.47 -2.63
CA SER A 18 4.89 -19.39 -2.51
C SER A 18 4.40 -18.01 -2.11
N ALA A 19 5.13 -17.31 -1.23
CA ALA A 19 4.79 -15.94 -0.83
C ALA A 19 4.90 -14.96 -2.02
N HIS A 20 5.92 -15.12 -2.88
CA HIS A 20 6.07 -14.30 -4.07
C HIS A 20 4.99 -14.60 -5.11
N SER A 21 4.69 -15.89 -5.33
CA SER A 21 3.59 -16.30 -6.22
C SER A 21 2.25 -15.73 -5.75
N LEU A 22 1.97 -15.78 -4.45
CA LEU A 22 0.75 -15.20 -3.87
C LEU A 22 0.71 -13.67 -4.04
N ASN A 23 1.85 -12.99 -3.83
CA ASN A 23 1.96 -11.56 -4.10
C ASN A 23 1.61 -11.21 -5.55
N LEU A 24 2.11 -11.98 -6.52
CA LEU A 24 1.81 -11.78 -7.94
C LEU A 24 0.32 -11.97 -8.25
N VAL A 25 -0.32 -12.97 -7.66
CA VAL A 25 -1.78 -13.18 -7.81
C VAL A 25 -2.55 -11.96 -7.33
N GLY A 26 -2.25 -11.45 -6.13
CA GLY A 26 -2.90 -10.25 -5.58
C GLY A 26 -2.69 -9.01 -6.44
N VAL A 27 -1.43 -8.75 -6.84
CA VAL A 27 -1.09 -7.60 -7.70
C VAL A 27 -1.83 -7.67 -9.04
N ASN A 28 -1.89 -8.84 -9.67
CA ASN A 28 -2.58 -9.00 -10.95
C ASN A 28 -4.09 -8.85 -10.79
N ALA A 29 -4.68 -9.42 -9.73
CA ALA A 29 -6.10 -9.29 -9.44
C ALA A 29 -6.56 -7.82 -9.28
N VAL A 30 -5.72 -6.96 -8.65
CA VAL A 30 -6.01 -5.51 -8.60
C VAL A 30 -5.89 -4.86 -9.97
N LYS A 31 -4.83 -5.18 -10.72
CA LYS A 31 -4.54 -4.51 -11.99
C LYS A 31 -5.67 -4.68 -13.01
N ILE A 32 -6.34 -5.83 -13.02
CA ILE A 32 -7.44 -6.09 -13.96
C ILE A 32 -8.76 -5.43 -13.54
N ASN A 33 -8.91 -5.02 -12.28
CA ASN A 33 -10.15 -4.44 -11.76
C ASN A 33 -9.99 -2.94 -11.52
N SER A 34 -10.59 -2.13 -12.39
CA SER A 34 -10.51 -0.67 -12.32
C SER A 34 -10.98 -0.10 -10.98
N ARG A 35 -12.08 -0.62 -10.40
CA ARG A 35 -12.60 -0.14 -9.11
C ARG A 35 -11.62 -0.38 -7.97
N VAL A 36 -11.06 -1.59 -7.92
CA VAL A 36 -10.08 -1.95 -6.89
C VAL A 36 -8.78 -1.17 -7.07
N LYS A 37 -8.33 -0.95 -8.31
CA LYS A 37 -7.19 -0.11 -8.63
C LYS A 37 -7.41 1.34 -8.16
N THR A 38 -8.57 1.92 -8.44
CA THR A 38 -8.93 3.27 -7.97
C THR A 38 -8.93 3.33 -6.45
N PHE A 39 -9.55 2.37 -5.77
CA PHE A 39 -9.58 2.32 -4.31
C PHE A 39 -8.17 2.34 -3.68
N PHE A 40 -7.28 1.44 -4.12
CA PHE A 40 -5.91 1.43 -3.60
C PHE A 40 -5.11 2.68 -4.01
N GLY A 41 -5.41 3.26 -5.18
CA GLY A 41 -4.90 4.56 -5.59
C GLY A 41 -5.29 5.66 -4.61
N CYS A 42 -6.56 5.75 -4.21
CA CYS A 42 -7.03 6.72 -3.22
C CYS A 42 -6.32 6.54 -1.86
N VAL A 43 -6.16 5.29 -1.39
CA VAL A 43 -5.41 4.99 -0.15
C VAL A 43 -3.97 5.51 -0.24
N GLN A 44 -3.29 5.29 -1.37
CA GLN A 44 -1.93 5.78 -1.55
C GLN A 44 -1.89 7.31 -1.65
N THR A 45 -2.86 7.93 -2.34
CA THR A 45 -2.96 9.40 -2.43
C THR A 45 -3.16 10.03 -1.06
N LEU A 46 -3.97 9.43 -0.18
CA LEU A 46 -4.12 9.91 1.20
C LEU A 46 -2.78 9.92 1.94
N TYR A 47 -2.04 8.81 1.90
CA TYR A 47 -0.70 8.74 2.49
C TYR A 47 0.20 9.85 1.94
N VAL A 48 0.30 9.98 0.60
CA VAL A 48 1.15 10.97 -0.06
C VAL A 48 0.76 12.40 0.33
N THR A 49 -0.53 12.71 0.41
CA THR A 49 -1.02 14.04 0.79
C THR A 49 -0.57 14.43 2.19
N PHE A 50 -0.70 13.53 3.18
CA PHE A 50 -0.29 13.82 4.55
C PHE A 50 1.21 13.78 4.74
N SER A 51 1.91 12.89 4.04
CA SER A 51 3.37 12.77 4.12
C SER A 51 4.12 13.82 3.30
N SER A 52 3.43 14.62 2.47
CA SER A 52 4.10 15.60 1.60
C SER A 52 4.68 16.80 2.36
N SER A 53 4.25 17.04 3.61
CA SER A 53 4.70 18.17 4.42
C SER A 53 4.56 17.86 5.91
N PRO A 54 5.54 18.24 6.76
CA PRO A 54 5.43 18.13 8.21
C PRO A 54 4.19 18.84 8.78
N ALA A 55 3.75 19.95 8.18
CA ALA A 55 2.57 20.69 8.62
C ALA A 55 1.28 19.86 8.45
N LYS A 56 1.12 19.21 7.28
CA LYS A 56 -0.03 18.34 7.01
C LYS A 56 -0.03 17.11 7.91
N TRP A 57 1.15 16.54 8.15
CA TRP A 57 1.31 15.44 9.10
C TRP A 57 0.96 15.86 10.54
N SER A 58 1.33 17.07 10.97
CA SER A 58 0.94 17.62 12.28
C SER A 58 -0.58 17.71 12.41
N ILE A 59 -1.28 18.21 11.39
CA ILE A 59 -2.75 18.30 11.38
C ILE A 59 -3.39 16.91 11.57
N LEU A 60 -2.88 15.87 10.88
CA LEU A 60 -3.36 14.51 11.08
C LEU A 60 -3.10 14.03 12.52
N ASN A 61 -1.92 14.32 13.05
CA ASN A 61 -1.52 13.88 14.37
C ASN A 61 -2.33 14.58 15.48
N GLU A 62 -2.66 15.85 15.32
CA GLU A 62 -3.53 16.62 16.22
C GLU A 62 -4.95 16.08 16.26
N GLU A 63 -5.50 15.65 15.12
CA GLU A 63 -6.90 15.21 15.01
C GLU A 63 -7.11 13.76 15.46
N VAL A 64 -6.20 12.86 15.11
CA VAL A 64 -6.38 11.40 15.33
C VAL A 64 -5.16 10.69 15.90
N ASN A 65 -3.99 11.34 15.96
CA ASN A 65 -2.74 10.79 16.49
C ASN A 65 -2.37 9.40 15.92
N ILE A 66 -2.49 9.27 14.59
CA ILE A 66 -2.13 8.06 13.85
C ILE A 66 -1.12 8.36 12.75
N SER A 67 -0.47 7.31 12.24
CA SER A 67 0.33 7.37 11.03
C SER A 67 -0.33 6.58 9.91
N LEU A 68 -0.44 7.19 8.72
CA LEU A 68 -0.79 6.47 7.51
C LEU A 68 0.45 5.77 6.95
N GLU A 69 0.25 4.64 6.28
CA GLU A 69 1.34 3.84 5.71
C GLU A 69 1.28 3.81 4.18
N SER A 70 2.46 3.85 3.55
CA SER A 70 2.59 3.66 2.11
C SER A 70 2.33 2.20 1.73
N GLN A 71 1.74 2.00 0.56
CA GLN A 71 1.68 0.69 -0.06
C GLN A 71 3.03 0.34 -0.69
N SER A 72 3.38 -0.94 -0.60
CA SER A 72 4.51 -1.55 -1.29
C SER A 72 4.03 -2.19 -2.59
N GLU A 73 4.81 -2.01 -3.65
CA GLU A 73 4.62 -2.73 -4.91
C GLU A 73 5.01 -4.21 -4.79
N THR A 74 6.01 -4.52 -3.96
CA THR A 74 6.61 -5.86 -3.84
C THR A 74 5.97 -6.70 -2.73
N ARG A 75 5.33 -6.06 -1.74
CA ARG A 75 4.72 -6.74 -0.59
C ARG A 75 3.22 -6.44 -0.50
N TRP A 76 2.41 -7.35 -1.05
CA TRP A 76 0.95 -7.26 -1.07
C TRP A 76 0.34 -7.02 0.32
N SER A 77 0.89 -7.66 1.35
CA SER A 77 0.41 -7.52 2.73
C SER A 77 0.43 -6.08 3.26
N SER A 78 1.26 -5.17 2.69
CA SER A 78 1.30 -3.77 3.11
C SER A 78 -0.03 -3.04 2.90
N ARG A 79 -0.90 -3.54 2.01
CA ARG A 79 -2.22 -2.97 1.75
C ARG A 79 -3.13 -3.07 2.95
N VAL A 80 -3.01 -4.16 3.72
CA VAL A 80 -3.76 -4.32 4.97
C VAL A 80 -3.32 -3.27 5.98
N SER A 81 -2.01 -3.10 6.16
CA SER A 81 -1.45 -2.07 7.03
C SER A 81 -1.89 -0.65 6.61
N ALA A 82 -1.87 -0.35 5.31
CA ALA A 82 -2.30 0.96 4.79
C ALA A 82 -3.81 1.24 5.00
N ILE A 83 -4.66 0.20 4.97
CA ILE A 83 -6.11 0.34 5.16
C ILE A 83 -6.48 0.42 6.64
N HIS A 84 -5.76 -0.29 7.50
CA HIS A 84 -6.10 -0.45 8.91
C HIS A 84 -6.38 0.88 9.64
N PRO A 85 -5.47 1.89 9.64
CA PRO A 85 -5.74 3.16 10.31
C PRO A 85 -6.89 3.94 9.65
N ILE A 86 -7.09 3.79 8.33
CA ILE A 86 -8.19 4.45 7.61
C ILE A 86 -9.54 3.91 8.09
N VAL A 87 -9.70 2.60 8.21
CA VAL A 87 -10.96 1.99 8.65
C VAL A 87 -11.32 2.41 10.07
N HIS A 88 -10.34 2.53 10.96
CA HIS A 88 -10.57 2.85 12.37
C HIS A 88 -10.73 4.36 12.64
N HIS A 89 -10.17 5.22 11.79
CA HIS A 89 -10.11 6.67 12.04
C HIS A 89 -10.64 7.53 10.88
N LEU A 90 -11.43 6.94 9.97
CA LEU A 90 -11.94 7.64 8.78
C LEU A 90 -12.56 9.02 9.09
N PRO A 91 -13.46 9.19 10.08
CA PRO A 91 -14.07 10.49 10.35
C PRO A 91 -13.04 11.58 10.67
N GLY A 92 -12.03 11.25 11.48
CA GLY A 92 -10.98 12.20 11.84
C GLY A 92 -10.01 12.47 10.70
N ILE A 93 -9.68 11.46 9.88
CA ILE A 93 -8.90 11.66 8.64
C ILE A 93 -9.63 12.63 7.69
N LEU A 94 -10.94 12.47 7.52
CA LEU A 94 -11.74 13.38 6.70
C LEU A 94 -11.74 14.81 7.25
N LYS A 95 -11.84 14.97 8.58
CA LYS A 95 -11.72 16.27 9.22
C LYS A 95 -10.35 16.91 9.01
N SER A 96 -9.26 16.13 9.12
CA SER A 96 -7.91 16.61 8.83
C SER A 96 -7.75 17.04 7.36
N LEU A 97 -8.36 16.31 6.42
CA LEU A 97 -8.34 16.68 5.00
C LEU A 97 -9.09 17.98 4.75
N ASP A 98 -10.27 18.15 5.36
CA ASP A 98 -11.06 19.38 5.25
C ASP A 98 -10.27 20.58 5.78
N ARG A 99 -9.59 20.42 6.91
CA ARG A 99 -8.68 21.45 7.46
C ARG A 99 -7.55 21.80 6.50
N ILE A 100 -6.92 20.82 5.85
CA ILE A 100 -5.86 21.06 4.84
C ILE A 100 -6.39 21.78 3.59
N LEU A 101 -7.66 21.61 3.23
CA LEU A 101 -8.26 22.22 2.03
C LEU A 101 -8.77 23.64 2.28
N ASN A 102 -9.10 23.95 3.53
CA ASN A 102 -9.67 25.24 3.94
C ASN A 102 -8.65 26.18 4.63
N GLU A 103 -7.42 25.72 4.88
CA GLU A 103 -6.24 26.52 5.23
C GLU A 103 -5.43 26.90 3.98
#